data_AF-A0ABD0Q3I9-F1
#
_entry.id   AF-A0ABD0Q3I9-F1
#
_cell.length_a   1.000
_cell.length_b   1.000
_cell.length_c   1.000
_cell.angle_alpha   90.00
_cell.angle_beta   90.00
_cell.angle_gamma   90.00
#
_symmetry.space_group_name_H-M   'P 1'
#
loop_
_entity.id
_entity.type
_entity.pdbx_description
1 polymer ?
#
loop_
_entity_poly.entity_id
_entity_poly.type
_entity_poly.pdbx_seq_one_letter_code
_entity_poly.pdbx_strand_id
1 'polypeptide(L)' 'KMGINFTTSNKEATHKSDVLFLAVKPHIIPFVLDEIGPDIEDRHLIISCAAGVTISSIEK' A
#
# COMPACT_ATOMS: atom_id res chain seq x y z
N LYS A 1 -10.15 -23.63 -0.77
CA LYS A 1 -9.70 -22.28 -1.24
C LYS A 1 -9.90 -21.30 -0.09
N MET A 2 -8.92 -20.45 0.23
CA MET A 2 -8.97 -19.57 1.41
C MET A 2 -9.80 -18.29 1.23
N GLY A 3 -10.60 -18.16 0.15
CA GLY A 3 -11.46 -16.98 -0.06
C GLY A 3 -10.72 -15.67 -0.39
N ILE A 4 -9.45 -15.77 -0.82
CA ILE A 4 -8.59 -14.60 -1.10
C ILE A 4 -8.75 -14.16 -2.55
N ASN A 5 -8.90 -12.85 -2.76
CA ASN A 5 -8.88 -12.23 -4.07
C ASN A 5 -7.44 -11.89 -4.45
N PHE A 6 -7.08 -12.14 -5.72
CA PHE A 6 -5.76 -11.83 -6.26
C PHE A 6 -5.92 -10.81 -7.38
N THR A 7 -5.00 -9.87 -7.46
CA THR A 7 -4.86 -8.93 -8.58
C THR A 7 -3.38 -8.69 -8.85
N THR A 8 -3.07 -8.27 -10.06
CA THR A 8 -1.73 -7.80 -10.45
C THR A 8 -1.63 -6.27 -10.44
N SER A 9 -2.71 -5.56 -10.09
CA SER A 9 -2.76 -4.11 -10.02
C SER A 9 -2.79 -3.63 -8.58
N ASN A 10 -1.78 -2.84 -8.19
CA ASN A 10 -1.74 -2.22 -6.86
C ASN A 10 -2.91 -1.24 -6.68
N LYS A 11 -3.26 -0.49 -7.74
CA LYS A 11 -4.40 0.44 -7.76
C LYS A 11 -5.73 -0.25 -7.46
N GLU A 12 -5.98 -1.40 -8.08
CA GLU A 12 -7.20 -2.17 -7.82
C GLU A 12 -7.27 -2.66 -6.36
N ALA A 13 -6.12 -3.08 -5.81
CA ALA A 13 -6.03 -3.46 -4.41
C ALA A 13 -6.31 -2.26 -3.48
N THR A 14 -5.81 -1.07 -3.82
CA THR A 14 -6.08 0.17 -3.08
C THR A 14 -7.56 0.51 -3.09
N HIS A 15 -8.20 0.60 -4.27
CA HIS A 15 -9.61 0.98 -4.36
C HIS A 15 -10.57 0.03 -3.63
N LYS A 16 -10.22 -1.25 -3.53
CA LYS A 16 -11.07 -2.28 -2.91
C LYS A 16 -10.84 -2.48 -1.42
N SER A 17 -9.88 -1.79 -0.82
CA SER A 17 -9.45 -2.04 0.56
C SER A 17 -9.61 -0.78 1.41
N ASP A 18 -10.17 -0.89 2.61
CA ASP A 18 -10.16 0.20 3.59
C ASP A 18 -8.84 0.24 4.39
N VAL A 19 -8.19 -0.92 4.54
CA VAL A 19 -6.90 -1.05 5.24
C VAL A 19 -5.89 -1.69 4.29
N LEU A 20 -4.78 -0.99 4.05
CA LEU A 20 -3.70 -1.45 3.17
C LEU A 20 -2.45 -1.78 3.97
N PHE A 21 -1.96 -3.00 3.82
CA PHE A 21 -0.66 -3.42 4.34
C PHE A 21 0.41 -3.29 3.26
N LEU A 22 1.40 -2.42 3.48
CA LEU A 22 2.58 -2.33 2.63
C LEU A 22 3.60 -3.39 3.07
N ALA A 23 3.44 -4.60 2.51
CA ALA A 23 4.26 -5.78 2.81
C ALA A 23 5.31 -6.09 1.72
N VAL A 24 5.79 -5.07 1.02
CA VAL A 24 6.86 -5.19 0.02
C VAL A 24 8.25 -4.98 0.65
N LYS A 25 9.31 -5.26 -0.10
CA LYS A 25 10.68 -4.97 0.35
C LYS A 25 10.87 -3.46 0.57
N PRO A 26 11.68 -3.00 1.55
CA PRO A 26 11.82 -1.58 1.88
C PRO A 26 12.16 -0.65 0.70
N HIS A 27 13.06 -1.08 -0.20
CA HIS A 27 13.45 -0.28 -1.37
C HIS A 27 12.37 -0.17 -2.46
N ILE A 28 11.31 -0.98 -2.38
CA ILE A 28 10.18 -0.97 -3.33
C ILE A 28 9.09 0.01 -2.88
N ILE A 29 9.03 0.36 -1.58
CA ILE A 29 8.00 1.22 -1.00
C ILE A 29 7.82 2.55 -1.75
N PRO A 30 8.88 3.31 -2.09
CA PRO A 30 8.71 4.59 -2.78
C PRO A 30 7.98 4.43 -4.13
N PHE A 31 8.33 3.40 -4.90
CA PHE A 31 7.70 3.14 -6.20
C PHE A 31 6.23 2.76 -6.08
N VAL A 32 5.87 1.99 -5.04
CA VAL A 32 4.48 1.61 -4.78
C VAL A 32 3.67 2.81 -4.34
N LEU A 33 4.22 3.65 -3.46
CA LEU A 33 3.57 4.88 -3.00
C LEU A 33 3.34 5.87 -4.14
N ASP A 34 4.32 6.04 -5.04
CA ASP A 34 4.16 6.88 -6.23
C ASP A 34 3.04 6.34 -7.16
N GLU A 35 2.89 5.00 -7.25
CA GLU A 35 1.86 4.36 -8.08
C GLU A 35 0.45 4.53 -7.53
N ILE A 36 0.27 4.29 -6.22
CA ILE A 36 -1.05 4.26 -5.56
C ILE A 36 -1.44 5.60 -4.91
N GLY A 37 -0.51 6.52 -4.71
CA GLY A 37 -0.73 7.81 -4.04
C GLY A 37 -1.94 8.59 -4.57
N PRO A 38 -2.13 8.70 -5.90
CA PRO A 38 -3.30 9.37 -6.47
C PRO A 38 -4.65 8.69 -6.18
N ASP A 39 -4.62 7.40 -5.81
CA ASP A 39 -5.80 6.58 -5.53
C ASP A 39 -6.09 6.46 -4.02
N ILE A 40 -5.22 7.03 -3.17
CA ILE A 40 -5.42 7.09 -1.72
C ILE A 40 -6.37 8.24 -1.38
N GLU A 41 -7.43 7.88 -0.67
CA GLU A 41 -8.44 8.76 -0.09
C GLU A 41 -8.42 8.69 1.45
N ASP A 42 -9.02 9.67 2.13
CA ASP A 42 -9.04 9.78 3.61
C ASP A 42 -9.59 8.55 4.35
N ARG A 43 -10.36 7.68 3.67
CA ARG A 43 -10.86 6.43 4.26
C ARG A 43 -9.77 5.38 4.49
N HIS A 44 -8.64 5.47 3.77
CA HIS A 44 -7.65 4.39 3.75
C HIS A 44 -6.72 4.48 4.95
N LEU A 45 -6.60 3.36 5.67
CA LEU A 45 -5.59 3.18 6.71
C LEU A 45 -4.38 2.45 6.14
N ILE A 46 -3.23 3.12 6.08
CA ILE A 46 -1.97 2.53 5.62
C ILE A 46 -1.20 1.94 6.80
N ILE A 47 -0.80 0.67 6.68
CA ILE A 47 0.03 -0.05 7.65
C ILE A 47 1.33 -0.47 6.96
N SER A 48 2.47 0.04 7.41
CA SER A 48 3.77 -0.33 6.86
C SER A 48 4.41 -1.49 7.65
N CYS A 49 4.76 -2.56 6.94
CA CYS A 49 5.56 -3.68 7.48
C CYS A 49 7.04 -3.57 7.05
N ALA A 50 7.44 -2.47 6.41
CA ALA A 50 8.77 -2.32 5.85
C ALA A 50 9.79 -1.92 6.92
N ALA A 51 10.84 -2.74 7.08
CA ALA A 51 11.93 -2.47 8.02
C ALA A 51 12.72 -1.21 7.61
N GLY A 52 12.95 -0.31 8.58
CA GLY A 52 13.77 0.90 8.38
C GLY A 52 13.11 2.01 7.57
N VAL A 53 11.81 1.90 7.25
CA VAL A 53 11.05 2.96 6.58
C VAL A 53 10.36 3.81 7.63
N THR A 54 10.63 5.11 7.63
CA THR A 54 10.01 6.06 8.57
C THR A 54 8.61 6.46 8.10
N ILE A 55 7.75 6.82 9.04
CA ILE A 55 6.41 7.36 8.74
C ILE A 55 6.53 8.60 7.83
N SER A 56 7.47 9.51 8.11
CA SER A 56 7.71 10.71 7.30
C SER A 56 8.14 10.42 5.86
N SER A 57 8.63 9.21 5.56
CA SER A 57 8.93 8.79 4.19
C SER A 57 7.67 8.34 3.43
N ILE A 58 6.59 8.01 4.15
CA ILE A 58 5.32 7.53 3.61
C ILE A 58 4.30 8.67 3.49
N GLU A 59 4.24 9.58 4.47
CA GLU A 59 3.30 10.73 4.50
C GLU A 59 3.69 11.90 3.58
N LYS A 60 4.39 11.64 2.47
CA LYS A 60 4.75 12.67 1.48
C LYS A 60 3.61 12.96 0.53
#